data_AF-A0A1H8UZK0-F1
#
_entry.id   AF-A0A1H8UZK0-F1
#
_cell.length_a   1.000
_cell.length_b   1.000
_cell.length_c   1.000
_cell.angle_alpha   90.00
_cell.angle_beta   90.00
_cell.angle_gamma   90.00
#
_symmetry.space_group_name_H-M   'P 1'
#
loop_
_entity.id
_entity.type
_entity.pdbx_description
1 polymer ?
#
loop_
_entity_poly.entity_id
_entity_poly.type
_entity_poly.pdbx_seq_one_letter_code
_entity_poly.pdbx_strand_id
1 'polypeptide(L)'
;MVSGRSRRDDGRGDDSAGAAPTRRRLLGAVGSGALAGLGGCVDRVLGQSSTDTDRTIRESVTVRIDGESATVRYGIPAAAYRTARDRDAAVPTATAAARTAEFLDDLAARLLDRAGSRAAGVRAAQSLTASLPYATDAASTGHQEYIRHPAETLVDGEGDCDDKAVLLSALLSRPALDCRTGLVMPRGHCATLVARDDLPAGLVASAPLSITLDGTEFVYLEAVGRVWPGDWAKDYGERPLLAAYRDRWHVLDGGAMLDAAAAALDRGTPGIVTRYL
;
A
#
# COMPACT_ATOMS: atom_id res chain seq x y z
N MET A 1 -9.67 -64.15 27.15
CA MET A 1 -11.02 -64.65 26.84
C MET A 1 -11.85 -63.43 26.44
N VAL A 2 -12.03 -63.20 25.13
CA VAL A 2 -13.30 -63.44 24.35
C VAL A 2 -14.39 -62.46 24.82
N SER A 3 -15.04 -61.58 24.06
CA SER A 3 -15.39 -61.38 22.64
C SER A 3 -15.94 -59.92 22.57
N GLY A 4 -15.91 -59.10 21.51
CA GLY A 4 -16.01 -59.34 20.07
C GLY A 4 -17.45 -59.09 19.57
N ARG A 5 -17.65 -58.05 18.73
CA ARG A 5 -18.58 -57.86 17.57
C ARG A 5 -18.91 -56.36 17.41
N SER A 6 -18.64 -55.65 16.31
CA SER A 6 -18.83 -55.84 14.85
C SER A 6 -20.16 -55.32 14.31
N ARG A 7 -20.07 -54.35 13.38
CA ARG A 7 -20.86 -54.02 12.15
C ARG A 7 -20.56 -52.54 11.83
N ARG A 8 -19.97 -52.08 10.72
CA ARG A 8 -20.07 -52.36 9.26
C ARG A 8 -21.49 -52.30 8.69
N ASP A 9 -21.72 -51.22 7.95
CA ASP A 9 -22.61 -51.03 6.79
C ASP A 9 -21.95 -49.82 6.07
N ASP A 10 -21.20 -49.92 4.97
CA ASP A 10 -21.44 -50.45 3.61
C ASP A 10 -22.60 -49.76 2.87
N GLY A 11 -22.25 -48.89 1.91
CA GLY A 11 -22.88 -48.96 0.60
C GLY A 11 -23.29 -47.66 -0.09
N ARG A 12 -22.50 -47.31 -1.12
CA ARG A 12 -22.88 -46.79 -2.46
C ARG A 12 -23.51 -45.39 -2.52
N GLY A 13 -23.05 -44.46 -3.35
CA GLY A 13 -22.72 -44.46 -4.79
C GLY A 13 -23.33 -43.13 -5.31
N ASP A 14 -22.98 -42.47 -6.39
CA ASP A 14 -22.17 -42.75 -7.56
C ASP A 14 -21.91 -41.39 -8.25
N ASP A 15 -20.82 -41.34 -9.01
CA ASP A 15 -20.49 -40.48 -10.15
C ASP A 15 -21.44 -39.36 -10.61
N SER A 16 -20.87 -38.20 -10.95
CA SER A 16 -20.72 -37.80 -12.38
C SER A 16 -20.14 -36.40 -12.60
N ALA A 17 -19.11 -36.39 -13.45
CA ALA A 17 -18.82 -35.50 -14.58
C ALA A 17 -18.88 -33.97 -14.43
N GLY A 18 -17.81 -33.33 -14.90
CA GLY A 18 -17.64 -31.88 -14.94
C GLY A 18 -18.26 -31.19 -16.16
N ALA A 19 -18.18 -29.87 -16.16
CA ALA A 19 -18.15 -29.04 -17.36
C ALA A 19 -17.63 -27.65 -17.02
N ALA A 20 -16.60 -27.23 -17.77
CA ALA A 20 -16.00 -25.90 -17.77
C ALA A 20 -16.92 -24.84 -18.43
N PRO A 21 -16.70 -23.53 -18.17
CA PRO A 21 -17.63 -22.48 -18.55
C PRO A 21 -17.50 -22.09 -20.03
N THR A 22 -18.63 -22.08 -20.74
CA THR A 22 -18.73 -21.65 -22.15
C THR A 22 -18.84 -20.14 -22.27
N ARG A 23 -17.86 -19.54 -22.96
CA ARG A 23 -17.93 -18.18 -23.51
C ARG A 23 -19.08 -18.07 -24.51
N ARG A 24 -19.92 -17.03 -24.39
CA ARG A 24 -20.75 -16.55 -25.50
C ARG A 24 -20.70 -15.02 -25.57
N ARG A 25 -20.03 -14.53 -26.62
CA ARG A 25 -20.20 -13.18 -27.17
C ARG A 25 -21.60 -13.08 -27.76
N LEU A 26 -22.29 -11.97 -27.50
CA LEU A 26 -23.45 -11.54 -28.27
C LEU A 26 -23.29 -10.06 -28.59
N LEU A 27 -23.01 -9.83 -29.87
CA LEU A 27 -23.13 -8.56 -30.60
C LEU A 27 -24.58 -8.42 -31.07
N GLY A 28 -25.07 -7.18 -31.12
CA GLY A 28 -26.34 -6.77 -31.72
C GLY A 28 -27.34 -6.27 -30.68
N ALA A 29 -28.08 -5.19 -30.85
CA ALA A 29 -28.30 -4.36 -32.03
C ALA A 29 -28.76 -2.96 -31.60
N VAL A 30 -28.53 -2.03 -32.52
CA VAL A 30 -28.96 -0.63 -32.52
C VAL A 30 -30.48 -0.54 -32.55
N GLY A 31 -31.06 0.24 -31.65
CA GLY A 31 -32.48 0.59 -31.63
C GLY A 31 -32.65 2.08 -31.37
N SER A 32 -32.74 2.85 -32.45
CA SER A 32 -32.99 4.29 -32.46
C SER A 32 -34.42 4.58 -32.00
N GLY A 33 -34.58 5.32 -30.91
CA GLY A 33 -35.84 5.92 -30.49
C GLY A 33 -35.61 7.39 -30.16
N ALA A 34 -35.95 8.27 -31.11
CA ALA A 34 -35.90 9.71 -30.94
C ALA A 34 -37.15 10.19 -30.19
N LEU A 35 -36.96 10.96 -29.11
CA LEU A 35 -37.92 11.96 -28.67
C LEU A 35 -37.16 13.24 -28.30
N ALA A 36 -37.63 14.33 -28.92
CA ALA A 36 -37.03 15.65 -28.93
C ALA A 36 -37.16 16.38 -27.58
N GLY A 37 -36.18 17.22 -27.29
CA GLY A 37 -36.20 18.13 -26.14
C GLY A 37 -35.03 19.10 -26.13
N LEU A 38 -35.16 20.18 -26.90
CA LEU A 38 -34.67 21.55 -26.67
C LEU A 38 -33.25 21.78 -26.09
N GLY A 39 -32.42 22.45 -26.90
CA GLY A 39 -31.63 23.61 -26.44
C GLY A 39 -30.23 23.33 -25.90
N GLY A 40 -29.22 23.48 -26.76
CA GLY A 40 -27.82 23.60 -26.35
C GLY A 40 -26.88 23.47 -27.54
N CYS A 41 -26.58 24.60 -28.19
CA CYS A 41 -25.50 24.67 -29.17
C CYS A 41 -24.18 24.33 -28.48
N VAL A 42 -23.63 23.16 -28.76
CA VAL A 42 -22.23 22.86 -28.47
C VAL A 42 -21.56 22.63 -29.82
N ASP A 43 -20.83 23.64 -30.28
CA ASP A 43 -19.96 23.52 -31.44
C ASP A 43 -18.91 22.45 -31.12
N ARG A 44 -19.09 21.29 -31.75
CA ARG A 44 -18.22 20.14 -31.61
C ARG A 44 -17.07 20.35 -32.60
N VAL A 45 -16.02 21.04 -32.16
CA VAL A 45 -14.74 21.03 -32.86
C VAL A 45 -14.21 19.59 -32.83
N LEU A 46 -14.28 18.95 -33.99
CA LEU A 46 -13.65 17.67 -34.27
C LEU A 46 -12.14 17.87 -34.29
N GLY A 47 -11.45 17.42 -33.24
CA GLY A 47 -10.00 17.42 -33.21
C GLY A 47 -9.43 17.13 -31.84
N GLN A 48 -9.26 15.86 -31.54
CA GLN A 48 -8.02 15.24 -31.03
C GLN A 48 -8.37 13.91 -30.34
N SER A 49 -7.97 12.82 -30.99
CA SER A 49 -7.93 11.49 -30.39
C SER A 49 -6.82 11.48 -29.33
N SER A 50 -7.14 11.92 -28.11
CA SER A 50 -6.31 11.63 -26.94
C SER A 50 -6.44 10.14 -26.66
N THR A 51 -5.37 9.39 -26.96
CA THR A 51 -5.25 7.99 -26.54
C THR A 51 -5.42 7.92 -25.01
N ASP A 52 -6.08 6.88 -24.51
CA ASP A 52 -6.38 6.63 -23.08
C ASP A 52 -5.15 6.64 -22.13
N THR A 53 -3.95 6.74 -22.69
CA THR A 53 -2.66 6.98 -22.04
C THR A 53 -2.53 8.36 -21.40
N ASP A 54 -3.25 9.38 -21.88
CA ASP A 54 -3.10 10.78 -21.43
C ASP A 54 -4.14 11.20 -20.37
N ARG A 55 -5.00 10.26 -19.95
CA ARG A 55 -5.99 10.53 -18.91
C ARG A 55 -5.33 10.63 -17.53
N THR A 56 -5.62 11.71 -16.81
CA THR A 56 -5.23 11.89 -15.40
C THR A 56 -6.42 11.59 -14.50
N ILE A 57 -6.25 10.65 -13.57
CA ILE A 57 -7.17 10.39 -12.46
C ILE A 57 -6.93 11.49 -11.43
N ARG A 58 -7.97 12.23 -11.04
CA ARG A 58 -7.86 13.38 -10.13
C ARG A 58 -8.58 13.07 -8.83
N GLU A 59 -7.83 13.10 -7.74
CA GLU A 59 -8.33 12.77 -6.41
C GLU A 59 -7.96 13.86 -5.40
N SER A 60 -8.46 13.72 -4.18
CA SER A 60 -8.08 14.58 -3.07
C SER A 60 -8.08 13.84 -1.76
N VAL A 61 -7.25 14.30 -0.83
CA VAL A 61 -7.11 13.72 0.51
C VAL A 61 -7.11 14.82 1.56
N THR A 62 -7.70 14.53 2.71
CA THR A 62 -7.69 15.43 3.86
C THR A 62 -6.55 15.07 4.79
N VAL A 63 -5.56 15.96 4.89
CA VAL A 63 -4.42 15.83 5.79
C VAL A 63 -4.61 16.73 7.01
N ARG A 64 -4.02 16.34 8.14
CA ARG A 64 -3.89 17.19 9.32
C ARG A 64 -2.48 17.73 9.43
N ILE A 65 -2.38 19.04 9.61
CA ILE A 65 -1.14 19.79 9.74
C ILE A 65 -1.31 20.68 10.96
N ASP A 66 -0.52 20.45 12.00
CA ASP A 66 -0.52 21.24 13.24
C ASP A 66 -1.92 21.44 13.88
N GLY A 67 -2.78 20.42 13.78
CA GLY A 67 -4.14 20.43 14.33
C GLY A 67 -5.22 20.91 13.35
N GLU A 68 -4.84 21.54 12.24
CA GLU A 68 -5.75 22.00 11.20
C GLU A 68 -5.93 20.94 10.12
N SER A 69 -7.13 20.86 9.54
CA SER A 69 -7.40 20.01 8.38
C SER A 69 -7.19 20.79 7.08
N ALA A 70 -6.51 20.18 6.13
CA ALA A 70 -6.29 20.72 4.79
C ALA A 70 -6.63 19.67 3.73
N THR A 71 -7.29 20.09 2.65
CA THR A 71 -7.49 19.24 1.48
C THR A 71 -6.36 19.44 0.48
N VAL A 72 -5.71 18.35 0.10
CA VAL A 72 -4.67 18.32 -0.93
C VAL A 72 -5.21 17.54 -2.13
N ARG A 73 -5.19 18.17 -3.30
CA ARG A 73 -5.57 17.54 -4.57
C ARG A 73 -4.33 17.00 -5.28
N TYR A 74 -4.48 15.89 -5.98
CA TYR A 74 -3.40 15.28 -6.76
C TYR A 74 -3.94 14.62 -8.02
N GLY A 75 -3.04 14.41 -8.98
CA GLY A 75 -3.33 13.76 -10.25
C GLY A 75 -2.42 12.56 -10.46
N ILE A 76 -2.98 11.44 -10.89
CA ILE A 76 -2.24 10.22 -11.21
C ILE A 76 -2.48 9.89 -12.68
N PRO A 77 -1.43 9.76 -13.51
CA PRO A 77 -1.59 9.27 -14.87
C PRO A 77 -2.27 7.90 -14.86
N ALA A 78 -3.34 7.70 -15.63
CA ALA A 78 -4.05 6.43 -15.69
C ALA A 78 -3.12 5.27 -16.14
N ALA A 79 -2.11 5.59 -16.95
CA ALA A 79 -1.06 4.65 -17.31
C ALA A 79 -0.22 4.21 -16.09
N ALA A 80 0.13 5.11 -15.18
CA ALA A 80 0.89 4.76 -13.98
C ALA A 80 0.12 3.79 -13.07
N TYR A 81 -1.19 4.01 -12.92
CA TYR A 81 -2.07 3.09 -12.19
C TYR A 81 -2.19 1.72 -12.86
N ARG A 82 -2.39 1.66 -14.19
CA ARG A 82 -2.43 0.39 -14.92
C ARG A 82 -1.11 -0.38 -14.84
N THR A 83 0.01 0.30 -15.07
CA THR A 83 1.32 -0.34 -14.98
C THR A 83 1.62 -0.82 -13.56
N ALA A 84 1.13 -0.12 -12.53
CA ALA A 84 1.22 -0.62 -11.16
C ALA A 84 0.44 -1.94 -10.97
N ARG A 85 -0.80 -2.01 -11.45
CA ARG A 85 -1.65 -3.23 -11.40
C ARG A 85 -1.05 -4.44 -12.12
N ASP A 86 -0.24 -4.19 -13.15
CA ASP A 86 0.43 -5.23 -13.94
C ASP A 86 1.80 -5.65 -13.37
N ARG A 87 2.32 -4.95 -12.36
CA ARG A 87 3.62 -5.25 -11.74
C ARG A 87 3.48 -6.31 -10.66
N ASP A 88 4.62 -6.95 -10.38
CA ASP A 88 4.76 -7.82 -9.22
C ASP A 88 4.46 -7.05 -7.92
N ALA A 89 3.67 -7.68 -7.04
CA ALA A 89 3.12 -7.11 -5.83
C ALA A 89 4.04 -7.37 -4.63
N ALA A 90 5.31 -7.01 -4.77
CA ALA A 90 6.35 -7.24 -3.78
C ALA A 90 7.04 -5.93 -3.36
N VAL A 91 7.52 -5.87 -2.11
CA VAL A 91 8.19 -4.70 -1.54
C VAL A 91 9.35 -4.17 -2.43
N PRO A 92 10.27 -5.00 -2.94
CA PRO A 92 11.35 -4.51 -3.81
C PRO A 92 10.83 -3.85 -5.08
N THR A 93 9.82 -4.45 -5.71
CA THR A 93 9.23 -3.95 -6.96
C THR A 93 8.46 -2.66 -6.72
N ALA A 94 7.66 -2.59 -5.66
CA ALA A 94 6.87 -1.40 -5.31
C ALA A 94 7.77 -0.22 -4.91
N THR A 95 8.80 -0.45 -4.10
CA THR A 95 9.77 0.59 -3.73
C THR A 95 10.60 1.06 -4.92
N ALA A 96 10.99 0.17 -5.85
CA ALA A 96 11.69 0.56 -7.06
C ALA A 96 10.81 1.39 -8.00
N ALA A 97 9.56 0.98 -8.23
CA ALA A 97 8.60 1.71 -9.06
C ALA A 97 8.28 3.10 -8.48
N ALA A 98 8.20 3.20 -7.15
CA ALA A 98 8.00 4.45 -6.44
C ALA A 98 9.11 5.48 -6.69
N ARG A 99 10.36 5.04 -6.87
CA ARG A 99 11.51 5.94 -7.07
C ARG A 99 11.38 6.79 -8.34
N THR A 100 10.74 6.26 -9.37
CA THR A 100 10.61 6.89 -10.70
C THR A 100 9.22 7.46 -10.98
N ALA A 101 8.34 7.52 -9.98
CA ALA A 101 6.96 7.96 -10.14
C ALA A 101 6.83 9.49 -10.01
N GLU A 102 6.94 10.21 -11.13
CA GLU A 102 6.93 11.69 -11.17
C GLU A 102 5.69 12.33 -10.53
N PHE A 103 4.53 11.66 -10.57
CA PHE A 103 3.31 12.20 -9.93
C PHE A 103 3.45 12.34 -8.41
N LEU A 104 4.37 11.58 -7.78
CA LEU A 104 4.66 11.71 -6.37
C LEU A 104 5.46 12.98 -6.06
N ASP A 105 6.28 13.47 -7.00
CA ASP A 105 7.06 14.70 -6.82
C ASP A 105 6.11 15.90 -6.63
N ASP A 106 5.09 16.00 -7.49
CA ASP A 106 4.04 17.03 -7.41
C ASP A 106 3.23 16.91 -6.10
N LEU A 107 2.84 15.69 -5.70
CA LEU A 107 2.11 15.48 -4.45
C LEU A 107 2.97 15.86 -3.22
N ALA A 108 4.24 15.46 -3.17
CA ALA A 108 5.13 15.82 -2.06
C ALA A 108 5.37 17.33 -1.98
N ALA A 109 5.55 18.00 -3.13
CA ALA A 109 5.66 19.45 -3.19
C ALA A 109 4.39 20.14 -2.66
N ARG A 110 3.20 19.70 -3.10
CA ARG A 110 1.91 20.25 -2.60
C ARG A 110 1.71 20.06 -1.11
N LEU A 111 2.13 18.91 -0.57
CA LEU A 111 2.08 18.66 0.88
C LEU A 111 2.98 19.63 1.63
N LEU A 112 4.22 19.82 1.17
CA LEU A 112 5.17 20.75 1.77
C LEU A 112 4.66 22.20 1.68
N ASP A 113 4.21 22.63 0.50
CA ASP A 113 3.68 23.97 0.27
C ASP A 113 2.50 24.27 1.19
N ARG A 114 1.57 23.30 1.31
CA ARG A 114 0.40 23.46 2.18
C ARG A 114 0.76 23.45 3.66
N ALA A 115 1.84 22.78 4.02
CA ALA A 115 2.32 22.68 5.40
C ALA A 115 3.19 23.88 5.84
N GLY A 116 3.82 24.59 4.90
CA GLY A 116 4.59 25.81 5.16
C GLY A 116 5.94 25.60 5.85
N SER A 117 6.28 24.39 6.28
CA SER A 117 7.60 24.04 6.81
C SER A 117 7.95 22.58 6.53
N ARG A 118 9.24 22.24 6.50
CA ARG A 118 9.70 20.85 6.30
C ARG A 118 9.20 19.90 7.38
N ALA A 119 9.18 20.33 8.64
CA ALA A 119 8.69 19.52 9.76
C ALA A 119 7.19 19.21 9.60
N ALA A 120 6.40 20.25 9.31
CA ALA A 120 4.98 20.09 9.04
C ALA A 120 4.72 19.29 7.74
N GLY A 121 5.60 19.38 6.73
CA GLY A 121 5.53 18.61 5.48
C GLY A 121 5.71 17.10 5.70
N VAL A 122 6.68 16.70 6.53
CA VAL A 122 6.83 15.28 6.95
C VAL A 122 5.57 14.80 7.66
N ARG A 123 5.01 15.61 8.58
CA ARG A 123 3.75 15.28 9.27
C ARG A 123 2.54 15.24 8.34
N ALA A 124 2.51 16.08 7.30
CA ALA A 124 1.47 16.09 6.29
C ALA A 124 1.50 14.80 5.45
N ALA A 125 2.68 14.35 5.03
CA ALA A 125 2.86 13.07 4.33
C ALA A 125 2.41 11.88 5.22
N GLN A 126 2.83 11.86 6.49
CA GLN A 126 2.39 10.85 7.45
C GLN A 126 0.87 10.90 7.68
N SER A 127 0.29 12.11 7.76
CA SER A 127 -1.16 12.25 7.91
C SER A 127 -1.92 11.82 6.66
N LEU A 128 -1.35 11.96 5.46
CA LEU A 128 -1.98 11.49 4.23
C LEU A 128 -2.17 9.99 4.30
N THR A 129 -1.09 9.24 4.53
CA THR A 129 -1.15 7.78 4.56
C THR A 129 -2.05 7.29 5.69
N ALA A 130 -1.96 7.89 6.88
CA ALA A 130 -2.78 7.55 8.05
C ALA A 130 -4.27 7.95 7.89
N SER A 131 -4.62 8.75 6.88
CA SER A 131 -6.01 9.12 6.60
C SER A 131 -6.72 8.16 5.64
N LEU A 132 -5.97 7.42 4.83
CA LEU A 132 -6.56 6.43 3.93
C LEU A 132 -7.15 5.28 4.79
N PRO A 133 -8.34 4.75 4.46
CA PRO A 133 -8.87 3.51 5.04
C PRO A 133 -7.84 2.38 5.12
N TYR A 134 -7.94 1.58 6.18
CA TYR A 134 -7.18 0.34 6.33
C TYR A 134 -7.97 -0.80 5.70
N ALA A 135 -7.36 -1.53 4.77
CA ALA A 135 -7.98 -2.66 4.09
C ALA A 135 -6.95 -3.78 3.92
N THR A 136 -7.20 -4.94 4.54
CA THR A 136 -6.34 -6.12 4.38
C THR A 136 -6.48 -6.70 2.97
N ASP A 137 -5.41 -7.22 2.38
CA ASP A 137 -5.41 -7.79 1.03
C ASP A 137 -6.51 -8.80 0.78
N ALA A 138 -6.71 -9.73 1.72
CA ALA A 138 -7.72 -10.77 1.61
C ALA A 138 -9.14 -10.18 1.45
N ALA A 139 -9.41 -9.06 2.13
CA ALA A 139 -10.70 -8.39 2.10
C ALA A 139 -10.88 -7.50 0.85
N SER A 140 -9.80 -6.89 0.34
CA SER A 140 -9.88 -5.88 -0.72
C SER A 140 -9.48 -6.38 -2.12
N THR A 141 -8.50 -7.26 -2.23
CA THR A 141 -7.98 -7.78 -3.51
C THR A 141 -8.32 -9.25 -3.73
N GLY A 142 -8.73 -9.96 -2.67
CA GLY A 142 -8.96 -11.41 -2.68
C GLY A 142 -7.67 -12.24 -2.69
N HIS A 143 -6.50 -11.59 -2.57
CA HIS A 143 -5.19 -12.25 -2.50
C HIS A 143 -4.65 -12.21 -1.06
N GLN A 144 -3.76 -13.13 -0.73
CA GLN A 144 -2.95 -13.04 0.48
C GLN A 144 -1.64 -12.33 0.09
N GLU A 145 -1.25 -11.27 0.82
CA GLU A 145 0.04 -10.56 0.66
C GLU A 145 0.21 -9.92 -0.73
N TYR A 146 -0.62 -8.92 -1.03
CA TYR A 146 -0.58 -8.12 -2.26
C TYR A 146 -0.14 -6.68 -1.93
N ILE A 147 1.12 -6.36 -2.21
CA ILE A 147 1.63 -4.99 -1.99
C ILE A 147 1.15 -4.08 -3.13
N ARG A 148 0.22 -3.18 -2.82
CA ARG A 148 -0.16 -2.07 -3.71
C ARG A 148 1.02 -1.13 -3.91
N HIS A 149 1.26 -0.77 -5.16
CA HIS A 149 2.18 0.30 -5.50
C HIS A 149 1.56 1.66 -5.13
N PRO A 150 2.35 2.72 -4.92
CA PRO A 150 1.84 4.04 -4.54
C PRO A 150 0.70 4.58 -5.42
N ALA A 151 0.74 4.30 -6.73
CA ALA A 151 -0.33 4.72 -7.65
C ALA A 151 -1.67 4.01 -7.33
N GLU A 152 -1.62 2.74 -6.95
CA GLU A 152 -2.80 1.96 -6.57
C GLU A 152 -3.32 2.40 -5.22
N THR A 153 -2.46 2.50 -4.21
CA THR A 153 -2.85 2.95 -2.86
C THR A 153 -3.58 4.31 -2.91
N LEU A 154 -3.12 5.22 -3.78
CA LEU A 154 -3.74 6.54 -3.93
C LEU A 154 -5.03 6.51 -4.78
N VAL A 155 -5.08 5.75 -5.87
CA VAL A 155 -6.29 5.65 -6.72
C VAL A 155 -7.41 4.86 -6.03
N ASP A 156 -7.07 3.74 -5.41
CA ASP A 156 -8.03 2.91 -4.66
C ASP A 156 -8.44 3.59 -3.35
N GLY A 157 -7.59 4.51 -2.85
CA GLY A 157 -7.85 5.27 -1.64
C GLY A 157 -7.79 4.44 -0.37
N GLU A 158 -7.12 3.28 -0.39
CA GLU A 158 -7.02 2.34 0.72
C GLU A 158 -5.72 1.53 0.65
N GLY A 159 -5.40 0.83 1.73
CA GLY A 159 -4.30 -0.14 1.79
C GLY A 159 -4.07 -0.66 3.20
N ASP A 160 -3.24 -1.68 3.35
CA ASP A 160 -2.84 -2.20 4.65
C ASP A 160 -1.55 -1.52 5.17
N CYS A 161 -0.89 -2.10 6.18
CA CYS A 161 0.34 -1.53 6.72
C CYS A 161 1.46 -1.41 5.68
N ASP A 162 1.58 -2.34 4.74
CA ASP A 162 2.65 -2.37 3.77
C ASP A 162 2.46 -1.31 2.69
N ASP A 163 1.27 -1.28 2.11
CA ASP A 163 0.89 -0.32 1.08
C ASP A 163 1.16 1.12 1.53
N LYS A 164 0.72 1.41 2.76
CA LYS A 164 0.82 2.73 3.37
C LYS A 164 2.26 3.07 3.74
N ALA A 165 3.04 2.10 4.22
CA ALA A 165 4.45 2.30 4.53
C ALA A 165 5.28 2.53 3.26
N VAL A 166 5.00 1.80 2.17
CA VAL A 166 5.61 2.04 0.86
C VAL A 166 5.25 3.43 0.35
N LEU A 167 3.98 3.83 0.42
CA LEU A 167 3.55 5.17 0.00
C LEU A 167 4.20 6.28 0.83
N LEU A 168 4.28 6.14 2.16
CA LEU A 168 4.92 7.13 3.03
C LEU A 168 6.41 7.25 2.71
N SER A 169 7.12 6.12 2.61
CA SER A 169 8.53 6.07 2.18
C SER A 169 8.74 6.73 0.81
N ALA A 170 7.83 6.49 -0.13
CA ALA A 170 7.88 7.08 -1.46
C ALA A 170 7.74 8.60 -1.42
N LEU A 171 6.75 9.13 -0.69
CA LEU A 171 6.52 10.58 -0.55
C LEU A 171 7.68 11.30 0.13
N LEU A 172 8.22 10.72 1.21
CA LEU A 172 9.32 11.33 1.96
C LEU A 172 10.63 11.36 1.14
N SER A 173 10.84 10.39 0.26
CA SER A 173 12.03 10.35 -0.62
C SER A 173 11.97 11.31 -1.81
N ARG A 174 10.85 12.01 -2.03
CA ARG A 174 10.71 12.93 -3.16
C ARG A 174 11.55 14.19 -2.99
N PRO A 175 12.01 14.87 -4.06
CA PRO A 175 12.90 16.03 -3.97
C PRO A 175 12.43 17.15 -3.03
N ALA A 176 11.12 17.33 -2.85
CA ALA A 176 10.58 18.32 -1.91
C ALA A 176 10.94 18.02 -0.44
N LEU A 177 10.98 16.73 -0.06
CA LEU A 177 11.25 16.28 1.30
C LEU A 177 12.62 15.62 1.45
N ASP A 178 13.22 15.13 0.37
CA ASP A 178 14.61 14.66 0.26
C ASP A 178 15.08 13.86 1.48
N CYS A 179 14.32 12.84 1.85
CA CYS A 179 14.66 11.93 2.94
C CYS A 179 15.19 10.61 2.38
N ARG A 180 16.27 10.10 2.96
CA ARG A 180 16.69 8.71 2.80
C ARG A 180 15.72 7.84 3.58
N THR A 181 15.01 6.97 2.86
CA THR A 181 13.96 6.13 3.45
C THR A 181 14.27 4.65 3.35
N GLY A 182 13.51 3.88 4.13
CA GLY A 182 13.46 2.42 4.12
C GLY A 182 12.13 1.93 4.67
N LEU A 183 12.04 0.64 4.90
CA LEU A 183 10.94 -0.01 5.58
C LEU A 183 11.48 -0.87 6.72
N VAL A 184 10.69 -1.02 7.78
CA VAL A 184 10.96 -1.96 8.87
C VAL A 184 9.74 -2.83 9.10
N MET A 185 10.00 -4.09 9.44
CA MET A 185 8.98 -5.10 9.59
C MET A 185 9.00 -5.67 11.00
N PRO A 186 8.27 -5.03 11.94
CA PRO A 186 7.86 -5.69 13.16
C PRO A 186 6.97 -6.90 12.83
N ARG A 187 6.85 -7.86 13.74
CA ARG A 187 5.96 -9.01 13.54
C ARG A 187 4.52 -8.58 13.22
N GLY A 188 4.05 -8.90 12.02
CA GLY A 188 2.69 -8.58 11.56
C GLY A 188 2.42 -7.08 11.38
N HIS A 189 3.46 -6.30 11.08
CA HIS A 189 3.36 -4.87 10.75
C HIS A 189 4.42 -4.48 9.73
N CYS A 190 4.24 -3.33 9.11
CA CYS A 190 5.21 -2.66 8.27
C CYS A 190 5.16 -1.16 8.52
N ALA A 191 6.31 -0.52 8.61
CA ALA A 191 6.42 0.91 8.84
C ALA A 191 7.56 1.51 8.03
N THR A 192 7.53 2.84 7.89
CA THR A 192 8.57 3.58 7.19
C THR A 192 9.76 3.84 8.11
N LEU A 193 10.96 3.77 7.55
CA LEU A 193 12.19 4.25 8.15
C LEU A 193 12.63 5.54 7.48
N VAL A 194 13.14 6.50 8.24
CA VAL A 194 13.77 7.72 7.72
C VAL A 194 15.09 7.98 8.41
N ALA A 195 16.14 8.28 7.66
CA ALA A 195 17.44 8.60 8.26
C ALA A 195 17.30 9.77 9.25
N ARG A 196 17.88 9.62 10.45
CA ARG A 196 17.73 10.57 11.54
C ARG A 196 18.16 11.99 11.16
N ASP A 197 19.24 12.09 10.37
CA ASP A 197 19.84 13.34 9.92
C ASP A 197 18.96 14.10 8.91
N ASP A 198 18.04 13.41 8.23
CA ASP A 198 17.18 14.00 7.21
C ASP A 198 15.90 14.60 7.82
N LEU A 199 15.61 14.25 9.08
CA LEU A 199 14.46 14.73 9.85
C LEU A 199 14.77 16.07 10.54
N PRO A 200 13.88 17.07 10.43
CA PRO A 200 14.00 18.33 11.15
C PRO A 200 14.20 18.16 12.66
N ALA A 201 14.98 19.06 13.26
CA ALA A 201 15.18 19.11 14.71
C ALA A 201 13.84 19.28 15.45
N GLY A 202 13.67 18.58 16.57
CA GLY A 202 12.44 18.60 17.37
C GLY A 202 11.26 17.79 16.79
N LEU A 203 11.38 17.21 15.59
CA LEU A 203 10.33 16.38 15.01
C LEU A 203 10.29 14.96 15.57
N VAL A 204 11.40 14.49 16.13
CA VAL A 204 11.57 13.10 16.59
C VAL A 204 11.32 13.03 18.10
N ALA A 205 10.65 11.97 18.55
CA ALA A 205 10.43 11.68 19.96
C ALA A 205 11.75 11.65 20.76
N SER A 206 11.69 11.90 22.07
CA SER A 206 12.88 11.98 22.94
C SER A 206 13.61 10.64 23.10
N ALA A 207 12.88 9.53 23.01
CA ALA A 207 13.40 8.18 23.02
C ALA A 207 12.85 7.44 21.78
N PRO A 208 13.34 7.78 20.58
CA PRO A 208 12.74 7.27 19.36
C PRO A 208 13.07 5.80 19.18
N LEU A 209 12.13 5.05 18.61
CA LEU A 209 12.45 3.80 17.97
C LEU A 209 13.34 4.10 16.76
N SER A 210 14.59 3.65 16.85
CA SER A 210 15.54 3.70 15.75
C SER A 210 16.24 2.37 15.56
N ILE A 211 16.73 2.16 14.33
CA ILE A 211 17.62 1.06 13.98
C ILE A 211 18.80 1.61 13.20
N THR A 212 19.94 0.93 13.26
CA THR A 212 21.11 1.30 12.44
C THR A 212 21.23 0.34 11.26
N LEU A 213 21.20 0.88 10.04
CA LEU A 213 21.43 0.14 8.80
C LEU A 213 22.65 0.72 8.09
N ASP A 214 23.64 -0.12 7.80
CA ASP A 214 24.87 0.27 7.10
C ASP A 214 25.53 1.54 7.68
N GLY A 215 25.52 1.65 9.02
CA GLY A 215 26.12 2.79 9.75
C GLY A 215 25.28 4.07 9.80
N THR A 216 24.07 4.08 9.22
CA THR A 216 23.12 5.21 9.31
C THR A 216 21.99 4.88 10.28
N GLU A 217 21.71 5.77 11.21
CA GLU A 217 20.54 5.66 12.10
C GLU A 217 19.27 6.03 11.34
N PHE A 218 18.27 5.16 11.41
CA PHE A 218 16.93 5.37 10.87
C PHE A 218 15.90 5.38 11.98
N VAL A 219 15.00 6.36 11.93
CA VAL A 219 13.88 6.53 12.85
C VAL A 219 12.62 5.91 12.25
N TYR A 220 11.83 5.25 13.10
CA TYR A 220 10.52 4.73 12.76
C TYR A 220 9.47 5.82 12.52
N LEU A 221 8.75 5.72 11.40
CA LEU A 221 7.59 6.55 11.07
C LEU A 221 6.39 5.65 10.75
N GLU A 222 5.33 5.83 11.53
CA GLU A 222 4.07 5.09 11.39
C GLU A 222 3.22 5.62 10.24
N ALA A 223 2.75 4.73 9.36
CA ALA A 223 1.95 5.09 8.18
C ALA A 223 0.44 4.83 8.33
N VAL A 224 0.02 4.02 9.31
CA VAL A 224 -1.37 3.66 9.63
C VAL A 224 -1.92 4.58 10.74
N GLY A 225 -1.17 4.69 11.84
CA GLY A 225 -1.53 5.45 13.03
C GLY A 225 -1.01 6.88 13.03
N ARG A 226 -1.72 7.76 13.74
CA ARG A 226 -1.30 9.16 13.98
C ARG A 226 -0.45 9.23 15.25
N VAL A 227 0.76 8.71 15.20
CA VAL A 227 1.75 8.80 16.29
C VAL A 227 2.89 9.74 15.92
N TRP A 228 3.66 10.18 16.90
CA TRP A 228 4.80 11.06 16.66
C TRP A 228 5.94 10.30 15.95
N PRO A 229 6.74 10.91 15.06
CA PRO A 229 7.93 10.26 14.52
C PRO A 229 8.86 9.75 15.63
N GLY A 230 9.22 8.48 15.56
CA GLY A 230 9.96 7.75 16.59
C GLY A 230 9.08 7.09 17.66
N ASP A 231 7.79 7.42 17.77
CA ASP A 231 6.88 6.71 18.68
C ASP A 231 6.32 5.45 18.02
N TRP A 232 6.05 4.46 18.86
CA TRP A 232 5.41 3.23 18.47
C TRP A 232 3.91 3.39 18.20
N ALA A 233 3.40 2.64 17.22
CA ALA A 233 1.96 2.40 17.13
C ALA A 233 1.51 1.41 18.21
N LYS A 234 0.41 1.73 18.89
CA LYS A 234 -0.08 0.99 20.07
C LYS A 234 -0.24 -0.51 19.85
N ASP A 235 -0.64 -0.95 18.66
CA ASP A 235 -0.95 -2.36 18.39
C ASP A 235 0.27 -3.20 17.97
N TYR A 236 1.39 -2.54 17.64
CA TYR A 236 2.59 -3.15 17.07
C TYR A 236 3.87 -2.82 17.88
N GLY A 237 3.72 -1.92 18.86
CA GLY A 237 4.74 -1.10 19.48
C GLY A 237 5.82 -1.76 20.32
N GLU A 238 5.73 -3.06 20.52
CA GLU A 238 6.64 -3.79 21.40
C GLU A 238 7.06 -5.11 20.76
N ARG A 239 6.67 -5.31 19.50
CA ARG A 239 6.96 -6.56 18.79
C ARG A 239 8.41 -6.56 18.30
N PRO A 240 9.08 -7.72 18.27
CA PRO A 240 10.41 -7.84 17.68
C PRO A 240 10.44 -7.29 16.25
N LEU A 241 11.49 -6.52 15.95
CA LEU A 241 11.80 -6.06 14.60
C LEU A 241 12.48 -7.22 13.87
N LEU A 242 11.82 -7.77 12.86
CA LEU A 242 12.29 -8.98 12.19
C LEU A 242 13.33 -8.63 11.12
N ALA A 243 12.97 -7.68 10.25
CA ALA A 243 13.77 -7.28 9.12
C ALA A 243 13.56 -5.80 8.77
N ALA A 244 14.44 -5.27 7.93
CA ALA A 244 14.29 -3.98 7.28
C ALA A 244 14.64 -4.08 5.79
N TYR A 245 14.09 -3.18 4.99
CA TYR A 245 14.36 -3.08 3.55
C TYR A 245 14.76 -1.66 3.16
N ARG A 246 15.84 -1.51 2.39
CA ARG A 246 16.21 -0.25 1.71
C ARG A 246 16.49 -0.48 0.24
N ASP A 247 17.64 -1.07 -0.05
CA ASP A 247 18.04 -1.56 -1.37
C ASP A 247 18.18 -3.08 -1.40
N ARG A 248 18.24 -3.67 -0.20
CA ARG A 248 18.26 -5.10 0.08
C ARG A 248 17.56 -5.35 1.40
N TRP A 249 17.27 -6.61 1.67
CA TRP A 249 16.80 -7.06 2.98
C TRP A 249 17.94 -7.09 4.00
N HIS A 250 17.63 -6.66 5.23
CA HIS A 250 18.48 -6.74 6.40
C HIS A 250 17.71 -7.54 7.46
N VAL A 251 18.25 -8.67 7.89
CA VAL A 251 17.71 -9.40 9.05
C VAL A 251 18.15 -8.68 10.31
N LEU A 252 17.20 -8.29 11.14
CA LEU A 252 17.45 -7.58 12.40
C LEU A 252 17.45 -8.54 13.59
N ASP A 253 16.53 -9.51 13.59
CA ASP A 253 16.44 -10.57 14.59
C ASP A 253 16.12 -11.90 13.91
N GLY A 254 17.16 -12.70 13.68
CA GLY A 254 17.03 -14.00 13.03
C GLY A 254 16.23 -15.02 13.84
N GLY A 255 16.31 -14.95 15.17
CA GLY A 255 15.55 -15.86 16.05
C GLY A 255 14.06 -15.55 15.98
N ALA A 256 13.69 -14.27 16.18
CA ALA A 256 12.30 -13.85 16.06
C ALA A 256 11.73 -14.07 14.65
N MET A 257 12.55 -13.94 13.60
CA MET A 257 12.15 -14.23 12.22
C MET A 257 11.83 -15.71 12.03
N LEU A 258 12.67 -16.61 12.54
CA LEU A 258 12.42 -18.06 12.49
C LEU A 258 11.16 -18.44 13.29
N ASP A 259 10.97 -17.86 14.47
CA ASP A 259 9.78 -18.08 15.30
C ASP A 259 8.51 -17.59 14.60
N ALA A 260 8.56 -16.41 13.97
CA ALA A 260 7.46 -15.88 13.18
C ALA A 260 7.13 -16.79 12.00
N ALA A 261 8.15 -17.32 11.32
CA ALA A 261 7.99 -18.23 10.19
C ALA A 261 7.38 -19.57 10.61
N ALA A 262 7.89 -20.20 11.68
CA ALA A 262 7.34 -21.43 12.22
C ALA A 262 5.87 -21.25 12.61
N ALA A 263 5.55 -20.18 13.33
CA ALA A 263 4.19 -19.90 13.75
C ALA A 263 3.24 -19.65 12.55
N ALA A 264 3.74 -19.10 11.44
CA ALA A 264 2.96 -18.92 10.22
C ALA A 264 2.68 -20.24 9.48
N LEU A 265 3.65 -21.16 9.48
CA LEU A 265 3.48 -22.52 8.94
C LEU A 265 2.44 -23.30 9.75
N ASP A 266 2.52 -23.25 11.08
CA ASP A 266 1.58 -23.94 11.98
C ASP A 266 0.13 -23.48 11.80
N ARG A 267 -0.08 -22.21 11.41
CA ARG A 267 -1.41 -21.64 11.13
C ARG A 267 -1.92 -21.93 9.72
N GLY A 268 -1.15 -22.62 8.88
CA GLY A 268 -1.50 -22.82 7.47
C GLY A 268 -1.50 -21.52 6.66
N THR A 269 -0.75 -20.50 7.10
CA THR A 269 -0.60 -19.20 6.44
C THR A 269 0.85 -19.02 5.93
N PRO A 270 1.33 -19.87 4.99
CA PRO A 270 2.72 -19.84 4.56
C PRO A 270 3.12 -18.53 3.84
N GLY A 271 2.15 -17.75 3.33
CA GLY A 271 2.40 -16.47 2.65
C GLY A 271 3.12 -15.43 3.51
N ILE A 272 2.93 -15.46 4.84
CA ILE A 272 3.65 -14.60 5.79
C ILE A 272 5.15 -14.93 5.82
N VAL A 273 5.54 -16.18 5.51
CA VAL A 273 6.95 -16.61 5.50
C VAL A 273 7.68 -16.06 4.28
N THR A 274 7.03 -16.05 3.11
CA THR A 274 7.58 -15.50 1.86
C THR A 274 7.69 -13.98 1.85
N ARG A 275 7.03 -13.29 2.79
CA ARG A 275 7.15 -11.84 2.96
C ARG A 275 8.55 -11.40 3.44
N TYR A 276 9.28 -12.30 4.09
CA TYR A 276 10.56 -12.03 4.76
C TYR A 276 11.76 -12.77 4.13
N LEU A 277 11.53 -13.60 3.11
CA LEU A 277 12.53 -14.42 2.42
C LEU A 277 12.61 -14.02 0.94
#